data_AF-A0A6A5A4S1-F1
#
_entry.id   AF-A0A6A5A4S1-F1
#
_cell.length_a   1.000
_cell.length_b   1.000
_cell.length_c   1.000
_cell.angle_alpha   90.00
_cell.angle_beta   90.00
_cell.angle_gamma   90.00
#
_symmetry.space_group_name_H-M   'P 1'
#
loop_
_entity.id
_entity.type
_entity.pdbx_description
1 polymer ?
#
loop_
_entity_poly.entity_id
_entity_poly.type
_entity_poly.pdbx_seq_one_letter_code
_entity_poly.pdbx_strand_id
1 'polypeptide(L)'
;MFRAHSNVIRPLLTEANKYARLKFALLGFVKHDMEIQELLNYVHIDEKWFYLTKTNLKYYLVPGETVPDRKCKSKRFVTKVMFLAAVARPRFVEDTVTWWDGKIGTWPFVETVLAQRSSNNRAAGSPETKPITVTKYV
;
A
#
# COMPACT_ATOMS: atom_id res chain seq x y z
N MET A 1 1.93 -15.89 35.28
CA MET A 1 1.62 -14.69 34.46
C MET A 1 1.87 -15.05 33.00
N PHE A 2 0.82 -15.19 32.19
CA PHE A 2 0.98 -15.56 30.78
C PHE A 2 1.14 -14.30 29.92
N ARG A 3 2.17 -14.28 29.06
CA ARG A 3 2.45 -13.18 28.13
C ARG A 3 2.11 -13.62 26.72
N ALA A 4 1.32 -12.81 26.01
CA ALA A 4 1.09 -13.03 24.59
C ALA A 4 2.40 -12.82 23.81
N HIS A 5 2.76 -13.79 22.97
CA HIS A 5 3.88 -13.70 22.03
C HIS A 5 3.40 -14.05 20.63
N SER A 6 3.58 -13.14 19.67
CA SER A 6 3.29 -13.36 18.26
C SER A 6 4.59 -13.54 17.50
N ASN A 7 4.78 -14.71 16.86
CA ASN A 7 5.91 -14.97 15.98
C ASN A 7 5.44 -14.96 14.52
N VAL A 8 5.86 -13.96 13.75
CA VAL A 8 5.52 -13.82 12.33
C VAL A 8 6.65 -14.42 11.50
N ILE A 9 6.31 -15.23 10.50
CA ILE A 9 7.28 -15.77 9.54
C ILE A 9 7.93 -14.61 8.79
N ARG A 10 9.25 -14.56 8.80
CA ARG A 10 10.06 -13.56 8.08
C ARG A 10 10.84 -14.24 6.96
N PRO A 11 11.14 -13.54 5.85
CA PRO A 11 12.03 -14.06 4.83
C PRO A 11 13.39 -14.43 5.42
N LEU A 12 13.93 -15.59 5.06
CA LEU A 12 15.28 -15.99 5.43
C LEU A 12 16.29 -15.12 4.66
N LEU A 13 17.19 -14.46 5.38
CA LEU A 13 18.29 -13.68 4.78
C LEU A 13 19.57 -14.49 4.88
N THR A 14 20.13 -14.88 3.73
CA THR A 14 21.48 -15.44 3.63
C THR A 14 22.53 -14.37 3.97
N GLU A 15 23.75 -14.78 4.30
CA GLU A 15 24.85 -13.83 4.54
C GLU A 15 25.11 -12.93 3.32
N ALA A 16 24.99 -13.47 2.11
CA ALA A 16 25.07 -12.68 0.88
C ALA A 16 23.97 -11.60 0.80
N ASN A 17 22.72 -11.94 1.16
CA ASN A 17 21.62 -10.96 1.18
C ASN A 17 21.86 -9.87 2.22
N LYS A 18 22.39 -10.22 3.40
CA LYS A 18 22.72 -9.26 4.45
C LYS A 18 23.83 -8.31 3.99
N TYR A 19 24.91 -8.85 3.41
CA TYR A 19 26.01 -8.07 2.89
C TYR A 19 25.57 -7.12 1.76
N ALA A 20 24.76 -7.60 0.82
CA ALA A 20 24.23 -6.76 -0.26
C ALA A 20 23.39 -5.59 0.27
N ARG A 21 22.53 -5.85 1.27
CA ARG A 21 21.73 -4.80 1.92
C ARG A 21 22.58 -3.80 2.69
N LEU A 22 23.60 -4.27 3.40
CA LEU A 22 24.54 -3.40 4.12
C LEU A 22 25.32 -2.51 3.14
N LYS A 23 25.87 -3.09 2.07
CA LYS A 23 26.60 -2.37 1.03
C LYS A 23 25.71 -1.31 0.36
N PHE A 24 24.47 -1.65 0.03
CA PHE A 24 23.51 -0.70 -0.52
C PHE A 24 23.23 0.46 0.44
N ALA A 25 23.02 0.17 1.74
CA ALA A 25 22.78 1.19 2.75
C ALA A 25 23.98 2.14 2.91
N LEU A 26 25.18 1.59 3.07
CA LEU A 26 26.40 2.38 3.29
C LEU A 26 26.76 3.24 2.08
N LEU A 27 26.67 2.70 0.87
CA LEU A 27 27.04 3.43 -0.34
C LEU A 27 25.99 4.46 -0.77
N GLY A 28 24.71 4.18 -0.51
CA GLY A 28 23.61 4.99 -1.01
C GLY A 28 23.08 6.03 -0.02
N PHE A 29 23.23 5.81 1.28
CA PHE A 29 22.46 6.56 2.29
C PHE A 29 23.28 7.01 3.50
N VAL A 30 24.56 6.64 3.60
CA VAL A 30 25.42 7.03 4.73
C VAL A 30 26.56 7.89 4.18
N LYS A 31 26.78 9.04 4.81
CA LYS A 31 27.89 9.96 4.52
C LYS A 31 29.19 9.44 5.15
N HIS A 32 30.32 10.05 4.80
CA HIS A 32 31.64 9.65 5.32
C HIS A 32 31.80 9.83 6.85
N ASP A 33 31.03 10.75 7.43
CA ASP A 33 30.97 11.03 8.88
C ASP A 33 30.02 10.10 9.65
N MET A 34 29.51 9.04 8.99
CA MET A 34 28.52 8.11 9.53
C MET A 34 27.13 8.71 9.76
N GLU A 35 26.86 9.92 9.26
CA GLU A 35 25.52 10.48 9.26
C GLU A 35 24.69 9.93 8.10
N ILE A 36 23.37 9.83 8.31
CA ILE A 36 22.44 9.47 7.23
C ILE A 36 22.28 10.68 6.30
N GLN A 37 22.29 10.43 5.00
CA GLN A 37 22.02 11.45 3.99
C GLN A 37 20.62 12.04 4.18
N GLU A 38 20.44 13.31 3.80
CA GLU A 38 19.16 13.98 4.00
C GLU A 38 18.05 13.53 3.04
N LEU A 39 18.42 12.91 1.91
CA LEU A 39 17.49 12.35 0.92
C LEU A 39 16.48 13.35 0.36
N LEU A 40 16.79 14.66 0.40
CA LEU A 40 15.89 15.71 -0.12
C LEU A 40 15.67 15.59 -1.64
N ASN A 41 16.58 14.93 -2.35
CA ASN A 41 16.49 14.70 -3.80
C ASN A 41 16.01 13.29 -4.16
N TYR A 42 15.48 12.53 -3.19
CA TYR A 42 14.94 11.19 -3.41
C TYR A 42 13.43 11.17 -3.39
N VAL A 43 12.86 10.42 -4.34
CA VAL A 43 11.44 10.06 -4.37
C VAL A 43 11.34 8.56 -4.18
N HIS A 44 10.64 8.14 -3.14
CA HIS A 44 10.33 6.74 -2.88
C HIS A 44 9.05 6.38 -3.62
N ILE A 45 9.12 5.31 -4.41
CA ILE A 45 8.00 4.80 -5.20
C ILE A 45 7.77 3.36 -4.77
N ASP A 46 6.52 3.02 -4.46
CA ASP A 46 6.12 1.66 -4.13
C ASP A 46 4.73 1.34 -4.69
N GLU A 47 4.49 0.06 -4.95
CA GLU A 47 3.21 -0.47 -5.38
C GLU A 47 2.54 -1.23 -4.24
N LYS A 48 1.26 -0.97 -4.01
CA LYS A 48 0.51 -1.67 -2.97
C LYS A 48 -0.91 -2.04 -3.39
N TRP A 49 -1.29 -3.27 -3.08
CA TRP A 49 -2.68 -3.73 -3.18
C TRP A 49 -3.52 -3.21 -2.01
N PHE A 50 -4.57 -2.49 -2.32
CA PHE A 50 -5.61 -2.08 -1.38
C PHE A 50 -6.87 -2.89 -1.63
N TYR A 51 -7.41 -3.46 -0.55
CA TYR A 51 -8.67 -4.21 -0.59
C TYR A 51 -9.79 -3.26 -0.20
N LEU A 52 -10.89 -3.25 -0.96
CA LEU A 52 -12.08 -2.44 -0.67
C LEU A 52 -12.63 -2.73 0.73
N THR A 53 -12.42 -3.95 1.22
CA THR A 53 -12.68 -4.28 2.62
C THR A 53 -11.68 -5.28 3.18
N LYS A 54 -11.41 -5.19 4.49
CA LYS A 54 -10.55 -6.13 5.19
C LYS A 54 -11.31 -7.43 5.49
N THR A 55 -10.58 -8.54 5.41
CA THR A 55 -11.08 -9.87 5.80
C THR A 55 -11.51 -9.88 7.27
N ASN A 56 -10.64 -9.37 8.15
CA ASN A 56 -10.92 -9.25 9.58
C ASN A 56 -10.97 -7.77 9.94
N LEU A 57 -12.14 -7.33 10.42
CA LEU A 57 -12.37 -5.98 10.95
C LEU A 57 -12.71 -6.11 12.42
N LYS A 58 -12.08 -5.27 13.24
CA LYS A 58 -12.33 -5.23 14.69
C LYS A 58 -13.44 -4.21 14.95
N TYR A 59 -14.53 -4.66 15.53
CA TYR A 59 -15.63 -3.82 16.00
C TYR A 59 -15.52 -3.62 17.50
N TYR A 60 -15.83 -2.42 17.96
CA TYR A 60 -16.05 -2.10 19.36
C TYR A 60 -17.55 -1.92 19.51
N LEU A 61 -18.18 -2.74 20.36
CA LEU A 61 -19.63 -2.76 20.55
C LEU A 61 -19.96 -2.27 21.95
N VAL A 62 -21.03 -1.49 22.08
CA VAL A 62 -21.58 -1.15 23.39
C VAL A 62 -22.44 -2.30 23.93
N PRO A 63 -22.62 -2.43 25.26
CA PRO A 63 -23.45 -3.50 25.82
C PRO A 63 -24.87 -3.46 25.27
N GLY A 64 -25.35 -4.59 24.74
CA GLY A 64 -26.69 -4.74 24.13
C GLY A 64 -26.75 -4.50 22.62
N GLU A 65 -25.65 -4.06 21.99
CA GLU A 65 -25.58 -3.90 20.54
C GLU A 65 -25.45 -5.26 19.82
N THR A 66 -26.12 -5.39 18.68
CA THR A 66 -26.04 -6.61 17.87
C THR A 66 -24.70 -6.71 17.15
N VAL A 67 -24.13 -7.92 17.11
CA VAL A 67 -22.85 -8.14 16.44
C VAL A 67 -23.01 -7.95 14.92
N PRO A 68 -22.20 -7.09 14.27
CA PRO A 68 -22.26 -6.91 12.83
C PRO A 68 -21.95 -8.21 12.08
N ASP A 69 -22.90 -8.72 11.29
CA ASP A 69 -22.71 -9.89 10.44
C ASP A 69 -22.21 -9.47 9.05
N ARG A 70 -21.11 -10.09 8.61
CA ARG A 70 -20.48 -9.79 7.31
C ARG A 70 -20.18 -11.08 6.58
N LYS A 71 -20.98 -11.37 5.56
CA LYS A 71 -20.88 -12.59 4.75
C LYS A 71 -20.41 -12.25 3.34
N CYS A 72 -19.48 -13.04 2.82
CA CYS A 72 -19.11 -13.06 1.41
C CYS A 72 -18.90 -14.51 0.96
N LYS A 73 -19.18 -14.82 -0.31
CA LYS A 73 -19.03 -16.19 -0.84
C LYS A 73 -17.57 -16.65 -0.87
N SER A 74 -16.63 -15.74 -1.12
CA SER A 74 -15.18 -16.01 -1.10
C SER A 74 -14.39 -14.72 -0.99
N LYS A 75 -13.25 -14.77 -0.30
CA LYS A 75 -12.29 -13.65 -0.20
C LYS A 75 -11.76 -13.21 -1.58
N ARG A 76 -11.75 -14.12 -2.56
CA ARG A 76 -11.32 -13.83 -3.94
C ARG A 76 -12.23 -12.81 -4.65
N PHE A 77 -13.49 -12.67 -4.21
CA PHE A 77 -14.43 -11.71 -4.78
C PHE A 77 -14.35 -10.32 -4.14
N VAL A 78 -13.51 -10.13 -3.12
CA VAL A 78 -13.26 -8.79 -2.57
C VAL A 78 -12.43 -8.01 -3.59
N THR A 79 -13.00 -6.92 -4.10
CA THR A 79 -12.29 -6.02 -5.01
C THR A 79 -10.98 -5.54 -4.39
N LYS A 80 -9.89 -5.74 -5.11
CA LYS A 80 -8.57 -5.21 -4.79
C LYS A 80 -8.07 -4.35 -5.94
N VAL A 81 -7.46 -3.22 -5.61
CA VAL A 81 -6.90 -2.27 -6.58
C VAL A 81 -5.44 -2.05 -6.22
N MET A 82 -4.55 -2.12 -7.21
CA MET A 82 -3.14 -1.79 -7.01
C MET A 82 -3.01 -0.28 -7.15
N PHE A 83 -2.22 0.33 -6.27
CA PHE A 83 -1.87 1.74 -6.35
C PHE A 83 -0.35 1.88 -6.41
N LEU A 84 0.12 2.76 -7.28
CA LEU A 84 1.46 3.30 -7.26
C LEU A 84 1.45 4.57 -6.40
N ALA A 85 2.29 4.65 -5.38
CA ALA A 85 2.43 5.86 -4.57
C ALA A 85 3.86 6.39 -4.65
N ALA A 86 3.98 7.70 -4.79
CA ALA A 86 5.26 8.41 -4.77
C ALA A 86 5.29 9.40 -3.61
N VAL A 87 6.31 9.30 -2.77
CA VAL A 87 6.51 10.14 -1.58
C VAL A 87 7.98 10.52 -1.45
N ALA A 88 8.25 11.79 -1.20
CA ALA A 88 9.57 12.30 -0.82
C ALA A 88 9.60 12.64 0.67
N ARG A 89 10.76 13.02 1.18
CA ARG A 89 10.90 13.46 2.57
C ARG A 89 10.14 14.79 2.80
N PRO A 90 9.27 14.88 3.83
CA PRO A 90 8.66 16.15 4.21
C PRO A 90 9.72 17.21 4.53
N ARG A 91 9.53 18.43 4.05
CA ARG A 91 10.48 19.54 4.24
C ARG A 91 9.80 20.89 4.26
N PHE A 92 10.41 21.85 4.93
CA PHE A 92 10.02 23.25 4.83
C PHE A 92 10.41 23.80 3.46
N VAL A 93 9.50 24.55 2.82
CA VAL A 93 9.72 25.19 1.53
C VAL A 93 9.74 26.70 1.76
N GLU A 94 10.90 27.32 1.55
CA GLU A 94 11.11 28.74 1.81
C GLU A 94 10.24 29.62 0.88
N ASP A 95 10.11 29.24 -0.40
CA ASP A 95 9.35 30.00 -1.40
C ASP A 95 7.87 30.16 -1.03
N THR A 96 7.28 29.17 -0.37
CA THR A 96 5.88 29.17 0.03
C THR A 96 5.70 29.42 1.53
N VAL A 97 6.80 29.50 2.29
CA VAL A 97 6.83 29.62 3.76
C VAL A 97 5.95 28.56 4.44
N THR A 98 5.92 27.34 3.90
CA THR A 98 5.06 26.25 4.37
C THR A 98 5.77 24.92 4.40
N TRP A 99 5.31 24.02 5.26
CA TRP A 99 5.74 22.62 5.25
C TRP A 99 5.10 21.86 4.10
N TRP A 100 5.92 21.27 3.25
CA TRP A 100 5.49 20.26 2.30
C TRP A 100 5.50 18.89 2.96
N ASP A 101 4.39 18.16 2.85
CA ASP A 101 4.19 16.85 3.48
C ASP A 101 4.87 15.69 2.73
N GLY A 102 5.60 15.99 1.65
CA GLY A 102 6.34 15.02 0.85
C GLY A 102 5.45 14.17 -0.07
N LYS A 103 4.13 14.34 -0.05
CA LYS A 103 3.23 13.57 -0.92
C LYS A 103 3.31 14.13 -2.34
N ILE A 104 3.63 13.26 -3.30
CA ILE A 104 3.70 13.62 -4.72
C ILE A 104 2.44 13.15 -5.43
N GLY A 105 2.06 11.89 -5.22
CA GLY A 105 0.87 11.35 -5.87
C GLY A 105 0.58 9.90 -5.52
N THR A 106 -0.62 9.48 -5.90
CA THR A 106 -1.10 8.11 -5.74
C THR A 106 -2.00 7.79 -6.93
N TRP A 107 -1.60 6.79 -7.71
CA TRP A 107 -2.25 6.45 -8.97
C TRP A 107 -2.80 5.02 -8.92
N PRO A 108 -4.10 4.81 -9.11
CA PRO A 108 -4.68 3.48 -9.22
C PRO A 108 -4.38 2.86 -10.59
N PHE A 109 -4.07 1.56 -10.61
CA PHE A 109 -4.06 0.77 -11.82
C PHE A 109 -5.48 0.29 -12.14
N VAL A 110 -6.22 1.12 -12.87
CA VAL A 110 -7.61 0.87 -13.25
C VAL A 110 -7.86 1.24 -14.71
N GLU A 111 -8.84 0.58 -15.31
CA GLU A 111 -9.38 0.92 -16.63
C GLU A 111 -10.88 1.19 -16.53
N THR A 112 -11.39 1.99 -17.46
CA THR A 112 -12.84 2.16 -17.64
C THR A 112 -13.30 1.21 -18.73
N VAL A 113 -14.15 0.25 -18.37
CA VAL A 113 -14.70 -0.78 -19.26
C VAL A 113 -16.23 -0.70 -19.22
N LEU A 114 -16.88 -0.88 -20.36
CA LEU A 114 -18.34 -0.92 -20.40
C LEU A 114 -18.87 -2.24 -19.80
N ALA A 115 -19.94 -2.13 -19.02
CA ALA A 115 -20.62 -3.28 -18.42
C ALA A 115 -21.11 -4.25 -19.51
N GLN A 116 -20.61 -5.49 -19.52
CA GLN A 116 -21.01 -6.48 -20.53
C GLN A 116 -22.42 -7.06 -20.30
N ARG A 117 -22.91 -7.02 -19.05
CA ARG A 117 -24.21 -7.56 -18.66
C ARG A 117 -24.93 -6.57 -17.77
N SER A 118 -26.25 -6.57 -17.86
CA SER A 118 -27.09 -5.87 -16.88
C SER A 118 -27.05 -6.60 -15.53
N SER A 119 -27.12 -5.83 -14.46
CA SER A 119 -27.33 -6.31 -13.11
C SER A 119 -28.31 -5.38 -12.40
N ASN A 120 -28.77 -5.76 -11.21
CA ASN A 120 -29.68 -4.94 -10.41
C ASN A 120 -29.16 -3.51 -10.16
N ASN A 121 -27.83 -3.31 -10.17
CA ASN A 121 -27.21 -2.04 -9.83
C ASN A 121 -26.72 -1.24 -11.06
N ARG A 122 -26.82 -1.78 -12.28
CA ARG A 122 -26.30 -1.14 -13.51
C ARG A 122 -26.78 -1.83 -14.78
N ALA A 123 -27.11 -1.05 -15.81
CA ALA A 123 -27.46 -1.56 -17.14
C ALA A 123 -26.20 -1.97 -17.93
N ALA A 124 -26.37 -2.88 -18.90
CA ALA A 124 -25.31 -3.18 -19.87
C ALA A 124 -24.92 -1.91 -20.64
N GLY A 125 -23.63 -1.75 -20.94
CA GLY A 125 -23.09 -0.55 -21.58
C GLY A 125 -22.75 0.60 -20.63
N SER A 126 -23.05 0.51 -19.33
CA SER A 126 -22.65 1.54 -18.36
C SER A 126 -21.12 1.54 -18.16
N PRO A 127 -20.44 2.69 -18.08
CA PRO A 127 -19.00 2.73 -17.79
C PRO A 127 -18.70 2.22 -16.37
N GLU A 128 -17.76 1.29 -16.25
CA GLU A 128 -17.32 0.69 -14.99
C GLU A 128 -15.81 0.81 -14.83
N THR A 129 -15.35 1.19 -13.64
CA THR A 129 -13.93 1.14 -13.30
C THR A 129 -13.55 -0.26 -12.83
N LYS A 130 -12.57 -0.89 -13.50
CA LYS A 130 -12.05 -2.22 -13.15
C LYS A 130 -10.56 -2.16 -12.83
N PRO A 131 -10.08 -2.93 -11.82
CA PRO A 131 -8.66 -3.02 -11.53
C PRO A 131 -7.92 -3.79 -12.62
N ILE A 132 -6.77 -3.26 -13.02
CA ILE A 132 -5.86 -3.91 -13.97
C ILE A 132 -4.86 -4.76 -13.20
N THR A 133 -4.52 -5.93 -13.73
CA THR A 133 -3.39 -6.71 -13.20
C THR A 133 -2.12 -6.26 -13.91
N VAL A 134 -1.19 -5.65 -13.17
CA VAL A 134 0.12 -5.24 -13.70
C VAL A 134 1.01 -6.49 -13.76
N THR A 135 1.37 -6.90 -14.98
CA THR A 135 2.37 -7.94 -15.23
C THR A 135 3.56 -7.31 -15.92
N LYS A 136 4.78 -7.61 -15.46
CA LYS A 136 5.99 -7.22 -16.17
C LYS A 136 5.98 -7.88 -17.56
N TYR A 137 6.08 -7.11 -18.64
CA TYR A 137 6.43 -7.67 -19.95
C TYR A 137 7.84 -8.25 -19.82
N VAL A 138 7.97 -9.56 -20.00
CA VAL A 138 9.24 -10.29 -19.99
C VAL A 138 9.94 -10.09 -21.32
#